data_AF-A0AA40LD34-F1
#
_entry.id   AF-A0AA40LD34-F1
#
_cell.length_a   1.000
_cell.length_b   1.000
_cell.length_c   1.000
_cell.angle_alpha   90.00
_cell.angle_beta   90.00
_cell.angle_gamma   90.00
#
_symmetry.space_group_name_H-M   'P 1'
#
loop_
_entity.id
_entity.type
_entity.pdbx_description
1 polymer ?
#
loop_
_entity_poly.entity_id
_entity_poly.type
_entity_poly.pdbx_seq_one_letter_code
_entity_poly.pdbx_strand_id
1 'polypeptide(L)'
;FHGKITRRTCEELLSKNGKNGSYLIRDSESVEGALCLCVFFEKLIYTYRIFREHQGYFRIQTSEGVPERIFRTLKDLIYTYEKPNQGLITNLRYPVKKPKALQRSQ
;
A
#
# COMPACT_ATOMS: atom_id res chain seq x y z
N PHE A 1 3.36 -1.97 7.33
CA PHE A 1 1.96 -1.64 7.63
C PHE A 1 1.94 -0.50 8.64
N HIS A 2 1.20 0.56 8.35
CA HIS A 2 1.22 1.81 9.10
C HIS A 2 -0.04 2.01 9.95
N GLY A 3 -1.08 1.19 9.74
CA GLY A 3 -2.37 1.33 10.41
C GLY A 3 -3.15 2.56 9.93
N LYS A 4 -3.95 3.13 10.83
CA LYS A 4 -4.77 4.33 10.60
C LYS A 4 -3.95 5.62 10.52
N ILE A 5 -3.17 5.77 9.45
CA ILE A 5 -2.57 7.07 9.08
C ILE A 5 -3.43 7.75 8.01
N THR A 6 -3.46 9.07 8.02
CA THR A 6 -4.24 9.84 7.04
C THR A 6 -3.60 9.79 5.65
N ARG A 7 -4.38 10.11 4.62
CA ARG A 7 -3.87 10.31 3.26
C ARG A 7 -2.73 11.33 3.24
N ARG A 8 -2.90 12.46 3.93
CA ARG A 8 -1.87 13.51 4.00
C ARG A 8 -0.57 12.99 4.62
N THR A 9 -0.64 12.30 5.76
CA THR A 9 0.56 11.72 6.40
C THR A 9 1.23 10.69 5.50
N CYS A 10 0.46 9.89 4.77
CA CYS A 10 0.99 8.97 3.77
C CYS A 10 1.75 9.72 2.66
N GLU A 11 1.17 10.81 2.15
CA GLU A 11 1.76 11.63 1.10
C GLU A 11 3.07 12.28 1.54
N GLU A 12 3.11 12.83 2.75
CA GLU A 12 4.32 13.40 3.35
C GLU A 12 5.43 12.35 3.49
N LEU A 13 5.12 11.15 3.98
CA LEU A 13 6.10 10.07 4.17
C LEU A 13 6.69 9.56 2.86
N LEU A 14 5.85 9.37 1.85
CA LEU A 14 6.28 8.90 0.53
C LEU A 14 7.09 9.98 -0.20
N SER A 15 6.62 11.23 -0.16
CA SER A 15 7.30 12.37 -0.80
C SER A 15 8.65 12.65 -0.16
N LYS A 16 8.76 12.53 1.16
CA LYS A 16 10.05 12.66 1.88
C LYS A 16 11.05 11.57 1.47
N ASN A 17 10.59 10.36 1.17
CA ASN A 17 11.47 9.29 0.69
C ASN A 17 11.88 9.50 -0.78
N GLY A 18 10.97 9.97 -1.62
CA GLY A 18 11.25 10.51 -2.96
C GLY A 18 11.77 9.53 -4.01
N LYS A 19 11.80 8.22 -3.72
CA LYS A 19 12.31 7.19 -4.65
C LYS A 19 11.15 6.50 -5.39
N ASN A 20 11.27 6.34 -6.70
CA ASN A 20 10.31 5.54 -7.48
C ASN A 20 10.22 4.11 -6.94
N GLY A 21 9.00 3.62 -6.74
CA GLY A 21 8.73 2.33 -6.11
C GLY A 21 8.79 2.35 -4.58
N SER A 22 8.86 3.54 -3.96
CA SER A 22 8.61 3.67 -2.52
C SER A 22 7.16 3.35 -2.23
N TYR A 23 6.90 2.59 -1.16
CA TYR A 23 5.55 2.19 -0.86
C TYR A 23 5.29 2.04 0.64
N LEU A 24 4.01 2.12 0.99
CA LEU A 24 3.50 1.76 2.31
C LEU A 24 2.08 1.22 2.22
N ILE A 25 1.64 0.52 3.27
CA ILE A 25 0.25 0.07 3.42
C ILE A 25 -0.34 0.75 4.65
N ARG A 26 -1.53 1.35 4.47
CA ARG A 26 -2.33 1.98 5.54
C ARG A 26 -3.77 1.46 5.50
N ASP A 27 -4.53 1.77 6.55
CA ASP A 27 -5.99 1.57 6.52
C ASP A 27 -6.64 2.58 5.57
N SER A 28 -7.72 2.17 4.91
CA SER A 28 -8.52 3.07 4.08
C SER A 28 -9.35 4.00 4.95
N GLU A 29 -9.32 5.30 4.65
CA GLU A 29 -10.17 6.29 5.32
C GLU A 29 -11.59 6.30 4.77
N SER A 30 -11.78 5.85 3.53
CA SER A 30 -13.06 5.92 2.81
C SER A 30 -13.89 4.64 2.86
N VAL A 31 -13.25 3.49 3.11
CA VAL A 31 -13.88 2.17 3.06
C VAL A 31 -13.45 1.39 4.28
N GLU A 32 -14.39 1.13 5.19
CA GLU A 32 -14.11 0.38 6.40
C GLU A 32 -13.61 -1.04 6.09
N GLY A 33 -12.63 -1.52 6.87
CA GLY A 33 -12.02 -2.84 6.69
C GLY A 33 -11.05 -2.98 5.51
N ALA A 34 -11.10 -2.06 4.52
CA ALA A 34 -10.19 -2.04 3.39
C ALA A 34 -8.84 -1.40 3.76
N LEU A 35 -7.81 -1.79 3.01
CA LEU A 35 -6.46 -1.22 3.08
C LEU A 35 -6.15 -0.43 1.82
N CYS A 36 -5.13 0.40 1.90
CA CYS A 36 -4.56 1.14 0.78
C CYS A 36 -3.07 0.80 0.65
N LEU A 37 -2.66 0.24 -0.48
CA LEU A 37 -1.26 0.21 -0.93
C LEU A 37 -0.98 1.51 -1.67
N CYS A 38 -0.12 2.35 -1.09
CA CYS A 38 0.28 3.63 -1.68
C CYS A 38 1.69 3.50 -2.24
N VAL A 39 1.90 3.90 -3.49
CA VAL A 39 3.15 3.77 -4.23
C VAL A 39 3.55 5.12 -4.82
N PHE A 40 4.77 5.55 -4.54
CA PHE A 40 5.36 6.76 -5.11
C PHE A 40 6.01 6.45 -6.47
N PHE A 41 5.63 7.20 -7.49
CA PHE A 41 6.24 7.14 -8.81
C PHE A 41 6.10 8.49 -9.51
N GLU A 42 7.20 9.02 -10.04
CA GLU A 42 7.23 10.28 -10.81
C GLU A 42 6.53 11.46 -10.11
N LYS A 43 6.84 11.65 -8.81
CA LYS A 43 6.27 12.71 -7.95
C LYS A 43 4.76 12.57 -7.69
N LEU A 44 4.14 11.48 -8.11
CA LEU A 44 2.75 11.14 -7.84
C LEU A 44 2.65 9.97 -6.88
N ILE A 45 1.51 9.88 -6.20
CA ILE A 45 1.19 8.79 -5.29
C ILE A 45 -0.02 8.05 -5.81
N TYR A 46 0.22 6.82 -6.24
CA TYR A 46 -0.78 5.91 -6.74
C TYR A 46 -1.32 5.10 -5.57
N THR A 47 -2.63 5.07 -5.40
CA THR A 47 -3.29 4.37 -4.30
C THR A 47 -4.11 3.22 -4.86
N TYR A 48 -3.75 2.00 -4.46
CA TYR A 48 -4.46 0.78 -4.82
C TYR A 48 -5.22 0.27 -3.60
N ARG A 49 -6.53 0.07 -3.75
CA ARG A 49 -7.37 -0.46 -2.67
C ARG A 49 -7.18 -1.97 -2.56
N ILE A 50 -7.05 -2.47 -1.33
CA ILE A 50 -6.96 -3.90 -1.03
C ILE A 50 -8.14 -4.25 -0.12
N PHE A 51 -8.95 -5.21 -0.55
CA PHE A 51 -10.06 -5.77 0.22
C PHE A 51 -9.61 -7.00 1.00
N ARG A 52 -10.24 -7.19 2.17
CA ARG A 52 -10.14 -8.41 2.96
C ARG A 52 -11.35 -9.28 2.63
N GLU A 53 -11.10 -10.49 2.15
CA GLU A 53 -12.13 -11.45 1.77
C GLU A 53 -12.56 -12.30 2.97
N HIS A 54 -13.71 -12.99 2.85
CA HIS A 54 -14.42 -13.71 3.92
C HIS A 54 -13.65 -14.87 4.61
N GLN A 55 -12.40 -15.15 4.23
CA GLN A 55 -11.54 -16.17 4.85
C GLN A 55 -10.14 -15.64 5.20
N GLY A 56 -9.98 -14.32 5.30
CA GLY A 56 -8.70 -13.69 5.62
C GLY A 56 -7.76 -13.51 4.42
N TYR A 57 -8.20 -13.87 3.21
CA TYR A 57 -7.48 -13.55 1.98
C TYR A 57 -7.56 -12.05 1.64
N PHE A 58 -6.68 -11.63 0.74
CA PHE A 58 -6.56 -10.26 0.27
C PHE A 58 -6.74 -10.20 -1.24
N ARG A 59 -7.44 -9.18 -1.72
CA ARG A 59 -7.61 -8.91 -3.14
C ARG A 59 -7.33 -7.44 -3.42
N ILE A 60 -6.52 -7.14 -4.43
CA ILE A 60 -6.33 -5.76 -4.90
C ILE A 60 -7.47 -5.41 -5.85
N GLN A 61 -7.97 -4.18 -5.78
CA GLN A 61 -8.94 -3.67 -6.74
C GLN A 61 -8.26 -3.50 -8.11
N THR A 62 -8.81 -4.14 -9.14
CA THR A 62 -8.35 -4.04 -10.53
C THR A 62 -9.36 -3.27 -11.39
N SER A 63 -8.92 -2.81 -12.56
CA SER A 63 -9.81 -2.28 -13.59
C SER A 63 -10.59 -3.40 -14.27
N GLU A 64 -11.69 -3.04 -14.93
CA GLU A 64 -12.49 -3.98 -15.72
C GLU A 64 -11.64 -4.74 -16.75
N GLY A 65 -11.92 -6.04 -16.91
CA GLY A 65 -11.19 -6.92 -17.83
C GLY A 65 -9.83 -7.41 -17.32
N VAL A 66 -9.32 -6.90 -16.20
CA VAL A 66 -8.07 -7.39 -15.58
C VAL A 66 -8.39 -8.53 -14.60
N PRO A 67 -7.82 -9.73 -14.77
CA PRO A 67 -8.06 -10.85 -13.87
C PRO A 67 -7.73 -10.49 -12.43
N GLU A 68 -8.68 -10.75 -11.54
CA GLU A 68 -8.48 -10.57 -10.11
C GLU A 68 -7.49 -11.60 -9.57
N ARG A 69 -6.71 -11.19 -8.55
CA ARG A 69 -5.81 -12.10 -7.83
C ARG A 69 -6.13 -12.07 -6.35
N ILE A 70 -6.20 -13.27 -5.79
CA ILE A 70 -6.43 -13.50 -4.36
C ILE A 70 -5.11 -13.96 -3.73
N PHE A 71 -4.76 -13.36 -2.59
CA PHE A 71 -3.52 -13.61 -1.85
C PHE A 71 -3.86 -14.10 -0.44
N ARG A 72 -3.12 -15.08 0.08
CA ARG A 72 -3.37 -15.60 1.44
C ARG A 72 -2.94 -14.62 2.52
N THR A 73 -1.84 -13.92 2.27
CA THR A 73 -1.30 -12.94 3.20
C THR A 73 -0.95 -11.64 2.49
N LEU A 74 -0.89 -10.54 3.24
CA LEU A 74 -0.33 -9.28 2.74
C LEU A 74 1.12 -9.43 2.29
N LYS A 75 1.88 -10.35 2.90
CA LYS A 75 3.27 -10.60 2.52
C LYS A 75 3.35 -11.19 1.10
N ASP A 76 2.47 -12.13 0.77
CA ASP A 76 2.41 -12.74 -0.57
C ASP A 76 2.00 -11.72 -1.64
N LEU A 77 1.05 -10.85 -1.28
CA LEU A 77 0.65 -9.72 -2.13
C LEU A 77 1.85 -8.82 -2.43
N ILE A 78 2.58 -8.38 -1.39
CA ILE A 78 3.76 -7.54 -1.55
C ILE A 78 4.84 -8.25 -2.40
N TYR A 79 5.19 -9.49 -2.06
CA TYR A 79 6.19 -10.27 -2.78
C TYR A 79 5.85 -10.43 -4.27
N THR A 80 4.56 -10.54 -4.60
CA THR A 80 4.12 -10.57 -5.99
C THR A 80 4.41 -9.24 -6.68
N TYR A 81 3.99 -8.12 -6.08
CA TYR A 81 4.14 -6.78 -6.67
C TYR A 81 5.54 -6.18 -6.59
N GLU A 82 6.48 -6.81 -5.87
CA GLU A 82 7.91 -6.52 -5.96
C GLU A 82 8.49 -6.87 -7.34
N LYS A 83 7.86 -7.81 -8.06
CA LYS A 83 8.26 -8.23 -9.41
C LYS A 83 7.78 -7.21 -10.46
N PRO A 84 8.54 -6.98 -11.55
CA PRO A 84 8.11 -6.12 -12.63
C PRO A 84 6.86 -6.66 -13.36
N ASN A 85 6.15 -5.76 -14.05
CA ASN A 85 5.05 -6.06 -14.95
C ASN A 85 3.87 -6.83 -14.32
N GLN A 86 3.52 -6.51 -13.07
CA GLN A 86 2.40 -7.14 -12.35
C GLN A 86 1.09 -6.32 -12.36
N GLY A 87 1.04 -5.20 -13.10
CA GLY A 87 -0.15 -4.37 -13.23
C GLY A 87 -0.20 -3.13 -12.31
N LEU A 88 0.82 -2.91 -11.48
CA LEU A 88 1.04 -1.60 -10.84
C LEU A 88 1.81 -0.68 -11.78
N ILE A 89 1.76 0.63 -11.50
CA ILE A 89 2.51 1.66 -12.23
C ILE A 89 4.02 1.40 -12.21
N THR A 90 4.52 0.86 -11.09
CA THR A 90 5.90 0.43 -10.93
C THR A 90 5.96 -0.68 -9.89
N ASN A 91 7.00 -1.50 -9.94
CA ASN A 91 7.18 -2.56 -8.96
C ASN A 91 7.58 -2.00 -7.59
N LEU A 92 7.18 -2.70 -6.53
CA LEU A 92 7.48 -2.31 -5.16
C LEU A 92 8.98 -2.50 -4.88
N ARG A 93 9.65 -1.49 -4.34
CA ARG A 93 11.11 -1.52 -4.13
C ARG A 93 11.54 -1.07 -2.74
N TYR A 94 10.96 0.02 -2.25
CA TYR A 94 11.44 0.69 -1.04
C TYR A 94 10.32 0.80 0.00
N PRO A 95 10.19 -0.16 0.94
CA PRO A 95 9.21 -0.05 2.01
C PRO A 95 9.55 1.16 2.90
N VAL A 96 8.61 2.08 3.05
CA VAL A 96 8.77 3.23 3.95
C VAL A 96 8.52 2.78 5.38
N LYS A 97 9.44 3.09 6.30
CA LYS A 97 9.29 2.72 7.72
C LYS A 97 8.15 3.52 8.36
N LYS A 98 7.46 2.91 9.33
CA LYS A 98 6.49 3.63 10.16
C LYS A 98 7.27 4.67 10.99
N PRO A 99 6.78 5.92 11.12
CA PRO A 99 7.33 6.85 12.09
C PRO A 99 7.32 6.20 13.47
N LYS A 100 8.44 6.26 14.18
CA LYS A 100 8.42 5.88 15.60
C LYS A 100 7.41 6.80 16.27
N ALA A 101 6.44 6.24 17.00
CA ALA A 101 5.65 7.05 17.90
C ALA A 101 6.65 7.77 18.81
N LEU A 102 6.60 9.09 18.87
CA LEU A 102 7.23 9.81 19.97
C LEU A 102 6.64 9.18 21.22
N GLN A 103 7.45 8.40 21.95
CA GLN A 103 7.09 8.09 23.32
C GLN A 103 6.95 9.46 23.98
N ARG A 104 5.70 9.84 24.30
CA ARG A 104 5.47 10.89 25.26
C ARG A 104 6.06 10.35 26.55
N SER A 105 7.32 10.71 26.82
CA SER A 105 7.90 10.61 28.14
C SER A 105 6.98 11.39 29.06
N GLN A 106 6.26 10.65 29.91
CA GLN A 106 5.62 11.22 31.10
C GLN A 106 6.71 11.75 32.03
#